data_AF-A0AA38JMB7-F1
#
_entry.id   AF-A0AA38JMB7-F1
#
_cell.length_a   1.000
_cell.length_b   1.000
_cell.length_c   1.000
_cell.angle_alpha   90.00
_cell.angle_beta   90.00
_cell.angle_gamma   90.00
#
_symmetry.space_group_name_H-M   'P 1'
#
loop_
_entity.id
_entity.type
_entity.pdbx_description
1 polymer ?
#
loop_
_entity_poly.entity_id
_entity_poly.type
_entity_poly.pdbx_seq_one_letter_code
_entity_poly.pdbx_strand_id
1 'polypeptide(L)'
;MLSQSKTAKLLERCVDEECPELAMEEILSAYVAWKFIRGQSCALVMQKLRYLTIYLRVTGRQWVLERIRQVLMVIATELSLGGGLIGACPGNTSLGKQVWNDLRRKLSTTSYTSNTDPEYGGP
;
A
#
# COMPACT_ATOMS: atom_id res chain seq x y z
N MET A 1 -1.17 12.23 0.06
CA MET A 1 -0.19 11.18 -0.30
C MET A 1 -0.93 9.85 -0.43
N LEU A 2 -0.50 9.01 -1.39
CA LEU A 2 -1.18 7.81 -1.93
C LEU A 2 -2.72 7.92 -1.93
N SER A 3 -3.25 8.81 -2.78
CA SER A 3 -4.67 8.85 -3.14
C SER A 3 -4.99 7.67 -4.07
N GLN A 4 -6.27 7.36 -4.25
CA GLN A 4 -6.72 6.34 -5.22
C GLN A 4 -6.18 6.62 -6.62
N SER A 5 -6.25 7.88 -7.08
CA SER A 5 -5.74 8.27 -8.39
C SER A 5 -4.22 8.13 -8.51
N LYS A 6 -3.45 8.52 -7.48
CA LYS A 6 -1.99 8.38 -7.51
C LYS A 6 -1.58 6.91 -7.47
N THR A 7 -2.23 6.10 -6.64
CA THR A 7 -1.99 4.66 -6.55
C THR A 7 -2.33 3.96 -7.86
N ALA A 8 -3.46 4.29 -8.50
CA ALA A 8 -3.82 3.72 -9.79
C ALA A 8 -2.78 4.01 -10.89
N LYS A 9 -2.25 5.24 -10.95
CA LYS A 9 -1.18 5.60 -11.88
C LYS A 9 0.13 4.87 -11.59
N LEU A 10 0.45 4.64 -10.32
CA LEU A 10 1.65 3.87 -9.94
C LEU A 10 1.51 2.40 -10.34
N LEU A 11 0.32 1.80 -10.12
CA LEU A 11 0.04 0.42 -10.51
C LEU A 11 0.10 0.21 -12.03
N GLU A 12 -0.31 1.19 -12.84
CA GLU A 12 -0.14 1.12 -14.30
C GLU A 12 1.33 1.07 -14.72
N ARG A 13 2.19 1.82 -14.02
CA ARG A 13 3.64 1.87 -14.31
C ARG A 13 4.38 0.60 -13.90
N CYS A 14 3.77 -0.28 -13.09
CA CYS A 14 4.39 -1.54 -12.70
C CYS A 14 4.66 -2.48 -13.87
N VAL A 15 3.95 -2.33 -15.01
CA VAL A 15 4.20 -3.15 -16.21
C VAL A 15 5.62 -3.00 -16.73
N ASP A 16 6.27 -1.86 -16.47
CA ASP A 16 7.63 -1.57 -16.94
C ASP A 16 8.71 -2.10 -15.97
N GLU A 17 8.33 -2.69 -14.83
CA GLU A 17 9.28 -3.29 -13.88
C GLU A 17 9.67 -4.71 -14.27
N GLU A 18 10.85 -5.14 -13.83
CA GLU A 18 11.34 -6.52 -14.03
C GLU A 18 10.42 -7.55 -13.38
N CYS A 19 9.84 -7.20 -12.22
CA CYS A 19 8.86 -8.01 -11.50
C CYS A 19 7.58 -7.19 -11.22
N PRO A 20 6.65 -7.09 -12.19
CA PRO A 20 5.45 -6.26 -12.07
C PRO A 20 4.57 -6.60 -10.87
N GLU A 21 4.36 -7.89 -10.59
CA GLU A 21 3.53 -8.36 -9.48
C GLU A 21 4.09 -7.91 -8.13
N LEU A 22 5.40 -8.04 -7.94
CA LEU A 22 6.10 -7.60 -6.73
C LEU A 22 6.03 -6.08 -6.57
N ALA A 23 6.20 -5.32 -7.65
CA ALA A 23 6.06 -3.86 -7.62
C ALA A 23 4.64 -3.43 -7.21
N MET A 24 3.62 -4.12 -7.72
CA MET A 24 2.23 -3.88 -7.35
C MET A 24 1.96 -4.19 -5.87
N GLU A 25 2.54 -5.28 -5.34
CA GLU A 25 2.48 -5.63 -3.92
C GLU A 25 3.12 -4.55 -3.05
N GLU A 26 4.31 -4.08 -3.40
CA GLU A 26 5.01 -3.02 -2.68
C GLU A 26 4.21 -1.72 -2.67
N ILE A 27 3.56 -1.35 -3.79
CA ILE A 27 2.72 -0.15 -3.90
C ILE A 27 1.43 -0.28 -3.09
N LEU A 28 0.76 -1.44 -3.12
CA LEU A 28 -0.45 -1.68 -2.34
C LEU A 28 -0.13 -1.71 -0.85
N SER A 29 0.95 -2.36 -0.45
CA SER A 29 1.45 -2.35 0.93
C SER A 29 1.72 -0.92 1.42
N ALA A 30 2.41 -0.11 0.61
CA ALA A 30 2.63 1.30 0.92
C ALA A 30 1.33 2.11 1.00
N TYR A 31 0.33 1.82 0.14
CA TYR A 31 -0.98 2.48 0.17
C TYR A 31 -1.70 2.23 1.50
N VAL A 32 -1.68 0.98 1.96
CA VAL A 32 -2.33 0.52 3.19
C VAL A 32 -1.57 1.03 4.41
N ALA A 33 -0.24 0.90 4.45
CA ALA A 33 0.62 1.45 5.50
C ALA A 33 0.39 2.96 5.68
N TRP A 34 0.27 3.71 4.57
CA TRP A 34 -0.04 5.13 4.64
C TRP A 34 -1.42 5.44 5.25
N LYS A 35 -2.40 4.53 5.16
CA LYS A 35 -3.69 4.71 5.86
C LYS A 35 -3.55 4.48 7.35
N PHE A 36 -2.81 3.44 7.75
CA PHE A 36 -2.53 3.15 9.16
C PHE A 36 -1.76 4.25 9.87
N ILE A 37 -0.70 4.76 9.23
CA ILE A 37 0.08 5.91 9.71
C ILE A 37 -0.81 7.11 10.03
N ARG A 38 -1.92 7.28 9.30
CA ARG A 38 -2.89 8.36 9.53
C ARG A 38 -3.97 8.02 10.56
N GLY A 39 -3.76 6.99 11.37
CA GLY A 39 -4.68 6.56 12.43
C GLY A 39 -5.95 5.87 11.94
N GLN A 40 -5.98 5.35 10.71
CA GLN A 40 -7.17 4.64 10.21
C GLN A 40 -7.21 3.21 10.76
N SER A 41 -8.39 2.78 11.21
CA SER A 41 -8.62 1.40 11.65
C SER A 41 -8.63 0.41 10.48
N CYS A 42 -8.36 -0.87 10.74
CA CYS A 42 -8.35 -1.92 9.71
C CYS A 42 -9.64 -1.94 8.88
N ALA A 43 -10.80 -1.73 9.51
CA ALA A 43 -12.09 -1.66 8.82
C ALA A 43 -12.17 -0.50 7.81
N LEU A 44 -11.69 0.70 8.20
CA LEU A 44 -11.60 1.84 7.30
C LEU A 44 -10.62 1.58 6.15
N VAL A 45 -9.46 0.97 6.44
CA VAL A 45 -8.47 0.64 5.41
C VAL A 45 -9.02 -0.38 4.41
N MET A 46 -9.75 -1.39 4.88
CA MET A 46 -10.43 -2.36 4.02
C MET A 46 -11.49 -1.69 3.13
N GLN A 47 -12.26 -0.74 3.67
CA GLN A 47 -13.18 0.08 2.87
C GLN A 47 -12.43 0.91 1.81
N LYS A 48 -11.25 1.47 2.14
CA LYS A 48 -10.43 2.20 1.17
C LYS A 48 -9.88 1.30 0.06
N LEU A 49 -9.50 0.06 0.37
CA LEU A 49 -9.14 -0.93 -0.65
C LEU A 49 -10.32 -1.27 -1.55
N ARG A 50 -11.52 -1.47 -1.00
CA ARG A 50 -12.74 -1.65 -1.81
C ARG A 50 -13.01 -0.47 -2.74
N TYR A 51 -12.80 0.76 -2.28
CA TYR A 51 -12.95 1.92 -3.15
C TYR A 51 -11.85 2.03 -4.20
N LEU A 52 -10.63 1.61 -3.91
CA LEU A 52 -9.57 1.50 -4.90
C LEU A 52 -9.94 0.50 -6.00
N THR A 53 -10.51 -0.67 -5.64
CA THR A 53 -10.90 -1.66 -6.65
C THR A 53 -12.04 -1.16 -7.54
N ILE A 54 -13.04 -0.49 -6.97
CA ILE A 54 -14.12 0.17 -7.73
C ILE A 54 -13.52 1.24 -8.66
N TYR A 55 -12.60 2.06 -8.16
CA TYR A 55 -11.95 3.11 -8.94
C TYR A 55 -11.18 2.53 -10.13
N LEU A 56 -10.40 1.46 -9.93
CA LEU A 56 -9.67 0.80 -11.02
C LEU A 56 -10.63 0.23 -12.08
N ARG A 57 -11.77 -0.33 -11.66
CA ARG A 57 -12.78 -0.85 -12.58
C ARG A 57 -13.41 0.26 -13.41
N VAL A 58 -13.91 1.32 -12.77
CA VAL A 58 -14.59 2.44 -13.44
C VAL A 58 -13.64 3.20 -14.39
N THR A 59 -12.36 3.22 -14.07
CA THR A 59 -11.36 3.91 -14.89
C THR A 59 -10.69 3.02 -15.95
N GLY A 60 -11.25 1.84 -16.24
CA GLY A 60 -10.80 0.97 -17.33
C GLY A 60 -9.51 0.17 -17.05
N ARG A 61 -9.02 0.16 -15.80
CA ARG A 61 -7.78 -0.52 -15.39
C ARG A 61 -8.04 -1.96 -14.95
N GLN A 62 -8.89 -2.69 -15.70
CA GLN A 62 -9.32 -4.03 -15.30
C GLN A 62 -8.18 -5.06 -15.34
N TRP A 63 -7.21 -4.89 -16.23
CA TRP A 63 -6.01 -5.72 -16.27
C TRP A 63 -5.16 -5.60 -15.00
N VAL A 64 -5.08 -4.39 -14.41
CA VAL A 64 -4.39 -4.16 -13.13
C VAL A 64 -5.10 -4.96 -12.04
N LEU A 65 -6.43 -4.87 -11.99
CA LEU A 65 -7.26 -5.59 -11.00
C LEU A 65 -7.02 -7.10 -11.05
N GLU A 66 -6.90 -7.67 -12.24
CA GLU A 66 -6.66 -9.10 -12.39
C GLU A 66 -5.29 -9.50 -11.84
N ARG A 67 -4.25 -8.70 -12.14
CA ARG A 67 -2.88 -8.92 -11.64
C ARG A 67 -2.76 -8.80 -10.13
N ILE A 68 -3.45 -7.84 -9.52
CA ILE A 68 -3.37 -7.60 -8.07
C ILE A 68 -4.38 -8.42 -7.26
N ARG A 69 -5.20 -9.27 -7.88
CA ARG A 69 -6.30 -9.98 -7.19
C ARG A 69 -5.80 -10.79 -6.00
N GLN A 70 -4.70 -11.54 -6.19
CA GLN A 70 -4.10 -12.34 -5.14
C GLN A 70 -3.51 -11.47 -4.03
N VAL A 71 -2.79 -10.41 -4.38
CA VAL A 71 -2.23 -9.45 -3.44
C VAL A 71 -3.32 -8.80 -2.59
N LEU A 72 -4.42 -8.39 -3.20
CA LEU A 72 -5.56 -7.81 -2.48
C LEU A 72 -6.19 -8.81 -1.50
N MET A 73 -6.26 -10.10 -1.84
CA MET A 73 -6.76 -11.13 -0.92
C MET A 73 -5.82 -11.32 0.27
N VAL A 74 -4.51 -11.36 0.05
CA VAL A 74 -3.51 -11.48 1.14
C VAL A 74 -3.63 -10.28 2.08
N ILE A 75 -3.56 -9.06 1.54
CA ILE A 75 -3.68 -7.83 2.32
C ILE A 75 -5.03 -7.78 3.06
N ALA A 76 -6.14 -8.14 2.41
CA ALA A 76 -7.45 -8.16 3.06
C ALA A 76 -7.51 -9.18 4.22
N THR A 77 -6.86 -10.33 4.06
CA THR A 77 -6.75 -11.36 5.10
C THR A 77 -5.93 -10.83 6.27
N GLU A 78 -4.76 -10.24 6.03
CA GLU A 78 -3.95 -9.61 7.08
C GLU A 78 -4.71 -8.50 7.81
N LEU A 79 -5.43 -7.65 7.08
CA LEU A 79 -6.28 -6.61 7.66
C LEU A 79 -7.37 -7.20 8.55
N SER A 80 -7.95 -8.34 8.17
CA SER A 80 -8.97 -9.02 8.98
C SER A 80 -8.39 -9.61 10.28
N LEU A 81 -7.09 -9.90 10.30
CA LEU A 81 -6.35 -10.42 11.45
C LEU A 81 -5.68 -9.32 12.31
N GLY A 82 -5.96 -8.04 12.04
CA GLY A 82 -5.45 -6.91 12.83
C GLY A 82 -4.33 -6.11 12.17
N GLY A 83 -3.83 -6.52 11.00
CA GLY A 83 -2.95 -5.71 10.14
C GLY A 83 -1.51 -5.54 10.60
N GLY A 84 -1.03 -6.34 11.56
CA GLY A 84 0.31 -6.20 12.15
C GLY A 84 1.48 -6.44 11.18
N LEU A 85 1.28 -7.17 10.08
CA LEU A 85 2.33 -7.50 9.11
C LEU A 85 2.34 -6.60 7.87
N ILE A 86 1.42 -5.64 7.81
CA ILE A 86 1.23 -4.80 6.63
C ILE A 86 2.42 -3.86 6.49
N GLY A 87 3.16 -4.03 5.40
CA GLY A 87 4.36 -3.23 5.13
C GLY A 87 5.68 -3.90 5.51
N ALA A 88 5.66 -5.16 5.97
CA ALA A 88 6.86 -5.99 6.09
C ALA A 88 7.50 -6.36 4.74
N CYS A 89 6.82 -6.06 3.63
CA CYS A 89 7.32 -6.32 2.28
C CYS A 89 8.56 -5.44 1.98
N PRO A 90 9.75 -6.02 1.79
CA PRO A 90 10.96 -5.26 1.50
C PRO A 90 10.83 -4.60 0.12
N GLY A 91 11.19 -3.32 0.03
CA GLY A 91 11.23 -2.61 -1.25
C GLY A 91 12.37 -3.13 -2.12
N ASN A 92 12.08 -4.07 -2.99
CA ASN A 92 13.01 -4.71 -3.91
C ASN A 92 12.94 -4.06 -5.30
N THR A 93 11.74 -3.68 -5.76
CA THR A 93 11.55 -3.08 -7.09
C THR A 93 11.92 -1.60 -7.12
N SER A 94 12.20 -1.06 -8.32
CA SER A 94 12.65 0.34 -8.44
C SER A 94 11.53 1.31 -8.04
N LEU A 95 10.31 1.04 -8.52
CA LEU A 95 9.10 1.79 -8.18
C LEU A 95 8.71 1.63 -6.72
N GLY A 96 8.75 0.42 -6.14
CA GLY A 96 8.39 0.26 -4.74
C GLY A 96 9.42 0.90 -3.81
N LYS A 97 10.73 0.82 -4.10
CA LYS A 97 11.75 1.62 -3.40
C LYS A 97 11.44 3.10 -3.44
N GLN A 98 11.07 3.64 -4.61
CA GLN A 98 10.69 5.04 -4.76
C GLN A 98 9.50 5.40 -3.86
N VAL A 99 8.43 4.59 -3.89
CA VAL A 99 7.21 4.83 -3.11
C VAL A 99 7.44 4.74 -1.61
N TRP A 100 8.20 3.74 -1.14
CA TRP A 100 8.56 3.58 0.26
C TRP A 100 9.50 4.67 0.75
N ASN A 101 10.45 5.12 -0.08
CA ASN A 101 11.31 6.25 0.24
C ASN A 101 10.50 7.56 0.33
N ASP A 102 9.54 7.78 -0.57
CA ASP A 102 8.61 8.91 -0.51
C ASP A 102 7.75 8.88 0.75
N LEU A 103 7.32 7.69 1.17
CA LEU A 103 6.57 7.48 2.40
C LEU A 103 7.40 7.81 3.63
N ARG A 104 8.62 7.28 3.73
CA ARG A 104 9.57 7.58 4.81
C ARG A 104 9.90 9.07 4.89
N ARG A 105 10.21 9.73 3.77
CA ARG A 105 10.46 11.19 3.75
C ARG A 105 9.29 12.01 4.29
N LYS A 106 8.06 11.57 4.04
CA LYS A 106 6.87 12.26 4.53
C LYS A 106 6.57 11.99 5.99
N LEU A 107 6.90 10.80 6.48
CA LEU A 107 6.92 10.53 7.91
C LEU A 107 7.93 11.44 8.63
N SER A 108 9.15 11.56 8.12
CA SER A 108 10.19 12.39 8.74
C SER A 108 9.83 13.88 8.80
N THR A 109 9.01 14.36 7.86
CA THR A 109 8.58 15.77 7.80
C THR A 109 7.25 16.02 8.51
N THR A 110 6.50 14.98 8.88
CA THR A 110 5.25 15.12 9.61
C THR A 110 5.49 14.64 11.03
N SER A 111 5.46 15.55 12.00
CA SER A 111 5.55 15.24 13.44
C SER A 111 4.32 14.45 13.90
N TYR A 112 4.27 13.17 13.54
CA TYR A 112 3.36 12.20 14.12
C TYR A 112 4.02 11.65 15.38
N THR A 113 3.29 11.70 16.49
CA THR A 113 3.50 10.80 17.62
C THR A 113 3.14 9.39 17.15
N SER A 114 4.08 8.73 16.49
CA SER A 114 3.98 7.31 16.21
C SER A 114 4.18 6.57 17.54
N ASN A 115 3.09 6.08 18.14
CA ASN A 115 3.19 4.97 19.07
C ASN A 115 3.52 3.73 18.24
N THR A 116 4.78 3.59 17.86
CA THR A 116 5.34 2.34 17.38
C THR A 116 5.52 1.42 18.57
N ASP A 117 5.06 0.18 18.41
CA ASP A 117 5.27 -0.88 19.38
C ASP A 117 6.79 -1.09 19.57
N PRO A 118 7.31 -1.12 20.82
CA PRO A 118 8.74 -1.30 21.10
C PRO A 118 9.30 -2.62 20.53
N GLU A 119 8.46 -3.61 20.23
CA GLU A 119 8.89 -4.89 19.62
C GLU A 119 9.53 -4.73 18.23
N TYR A 120 9.26 -3.62 17.52
CA TYR A 120 9.81 -3.35 16.18
C TYR A 120 10.77 -2.14 16.14
N GLY A 121 11.36 -1.76 17.28
CA GLY A 121 12.44 -0.78 17.31
C GLY A 121 11.97 0.68 17.14
N GLY A 122 10.83 1.03 17.71
CA GLY A 122 10.51 2.42 18.04
C GLY A 122 11.32 2.90 19.26
N PRO A 123 11.56 4.22 19.41
CA PRO A 123 12.27 4.78 20.55
C PRO A 123 11.60 4.50 21.89
#